data_AF-A0A258JS36-F1
#
_entry.id   AF-A0A258JS36-F1
#
_cell.length_a   1.000
_cell.length_b   1.000
_cell.length_c   1.000
_cell.angle_alpha   90.00
_cell.angle_beta   90.00
_cell.angle_gamma   90.00
#
_symmetry.space_group_name_H-M   'P 1'
#
loop_
_entity.id
_entity.type
_entity.pdbx_description
1 polymer ?
#
loop_
_entity_poly.entity_id
_entity_poly.type
_entity_poly.pdbx_seq_one_letter_code
_entity_poly.pdbx_strand_id
1 'polypeptide(L)'
;MKNGGGHFAPELGGHFKLELGGQYYWNLQKALKSLLLLLIVVLFFSCAPKSYFTEGIRKKVEAGDNGVNKLQFYVDRDVELRREVSSGDVKITSGKVKFENGKFIHIIILKEGTRGVCTKNYDKELGISFEIGDNKVLSFGTSKSTDLATIYHIYAQKWIDTDGTGRISYDNQTYYIQPQGSSAQLMIKKSIVDKLDVKKRNMKGVKI
;
A
#
# COMPACT_ATOMS: atom_id res chain seq x y z
N MET A 1 -96.59 6.75 -7.78
CA MET A 1 -96.73 5.66 -6.80
C MET A 1 -95.50 4.74 -6.93
N LYS A 2 -94.81 4.48 -5.81
CA LYS A 2 -93.98 3.31 -5.43
C LYS A 2 -93.66 2.27 -6.55
N ASN A 3 -92.45 1.73 -6.76
CA ASN A 3 -91.28 1.48 -5.89
C ASN A 3 -90.03 1.21 -6.76
N GLY A 4 -88.84 1.51 -6.22
CA GLY A 4 -87.54 1.13 -6.78
C GLY A 4 -87.08 -0.28 -6.39
N GLY A 5 -86.02 -0.73 -7.06
CA GLY A 5 -85.28 -1.95 -6.74
C GLY A 5 -84.04 -2.03 -7.63
N GLY A 6 -82.91 -1.55 -7.10
CA GLY A 6 -81.61 -1.53 -7.76
C GLY A 6 -81.04 -2.92 -8.02
N HIS A 7 -80.37 -3.08 -9.15
CA HIS A 7 -79.66 -4.27 -9.55
C HIS A 7 -78.23 -4.19 -9.01
N PHE A 8 -77.87 -5.08 -8.09
CA PHE A 8 -76.52 -5.20 -7.51
C PHE A 8 -75.66 -6.13 -8.39
N ALA A 9 -74.49 -5.65 -8.79
CA ALA A 9 -73.41 -6.48 -9.35
C ALA A 9 -72.56 -7.07 -8.21
N PRO A 10 -72.04 -8.31 -8.32
CA PRO A 10 -71.17 -8.88 -7.31
C PRO A 10 -69.70 -8.51 -7.57
N GLU A 11 -69.02 -7.90 -6.59
CA GLU A 11 -67.56 -7.78 -6.60
C GLU A 11 -66.92 -8.98 -5.88
N LEU A 12 -66.04 -9.67 -6.61
CA LEU A 12 -65.11 -10.68 -6.12
C LEU A 12 -63.95 -9.99 -5.39
N GLY A 13 -63.89 -10.12 -4.07
CA GLY A 13 -62.84 -9.49 -3.26
C GLY A 13 -62.47 -10.28 -2.00
N GLY A 14 -62.03 -11.52 -2.14
CA GLY A 14 -61.46 -12.31 -1.05
C GLY A 14 -59.93 -12.28 -1.08
N HIS A 15 -59.28 -11.31 -0.42
CA HIS A 15 -57.83 -11.28 -0.24
C HIS A 15 -57.45 -11.92 1.10
N PHE A 16 -57.08 -13.20 1.07
CA PHE A 16 -56.62 -13.96 2.24
C PHE A 16 -55.23 -13.46 2.66
N LYS A 17 -55.13 -12.78 3.80
CA LYS A 17 -53.85 -12.27 4.35
C LYS A 17 -53.34 -13.26 5.41
N LEU A 18 -52.30 -14.03 5.08
CA LEU A 18 -51.57 -14.84 6.06
C LEU A 18 -50.73 -13.93 6.97
N GLU A 19 -51.14 -13.79 8.22
CA GLU A 19 -50.28 -13.26 9.28
C GLU A 19 -49.33 -14.35 9.78
N LEU A 20 -48.16 -14.45 9.17
CA LEU A 20 -47.05 -15.19 9.73
C LEU A 20 -45.90 -14.21 10.03
N GLY A 21 -45.68 -13.92 11.32
CA GLY A 21 -44.30 -13.99 11.83
C GLY A 21 -43.58 -12.72 12.28
N GLY A 22 -44.19 -11.84 13.08
CA GLY A 22 -43.47 -10.73 13.73
C GLY A 22 -42.24 -11.16 14.55
N GLN A 23 -42.28 -12.36 15.15
CA GLN A 23 -41.13 -12.94 15.88
C GLN A 23 -39.97 -13.34 14.95
N TYR A 24 -40.28 -13.84 13.75
CA TYR A 24 -39.27 -14.19 12.75
C TYR A 24 -38.57 -12.94 12.22
N TYR A 25 -39.33 -11.85 12.02
CA TYR A 25 -38.77 -10.57 11.59
C TYR A 25 -37.78 -9.98 12.61
N TRP A 26 -38.10 -10.05 13.91
CA TRP A 26 -37.22 -9.57 14.98
C TRP A 26 -35.94 -10.39 15.13
N ASN A 27 -36.04 -11.71 15.03
CA ASN A 27 -34.88 -12.60 15.07
C ASN A 27 -34.01 -12.44 13.82
N LEU A 28 -34.63 -12.23 12.65
CA LEU A 28 -33.93 -11.95 11.40
C LEU A 28 -33.17 -10.62 11.47
N GLN A 29 -33.77 -9.57 12.02
CA GLN A 29 -33.12 -8.28 12.26
C GLN A 29 -31.93 -8.39 13.22
N LYS A 30 -32.06 -9.16 14.31
CA LYS A 30 -30.96 -9.42 15.26
C LYS A 30 -29.83 -10.23 14.60
N ALA A 31 -30.18 -11.26 13.83
CA ALA A 31 -29.22 -12.06 13.07
C ALA A 31 -28.51 -11.23 12.00
N LEU A 32 -29.21 -10.36 11.26
CA LEU A 32 -28.62 -9.45 10.28
C LEU A 32 -27.63 -8.48 10.93
N LYS A 33 -28.01 -7.89 12.08
CA LYS A 33 -27.14 -6.99 12.85
C LYS A 33 -25.92 -7.71 13.40
N SER A 34 -26.08 -8.94 13.90
CA SER A 34 -24.98 -9.78 14.37
C SER A 34 -24.04 -10.19 13.22
N LEU A 35 -24.59 -10.53 12.05
CA LEU A 35 -23.82 -10.85 10.85
C LEU A 35 -23.05 -9.63 10.32
N LEU A 36 -23.68 -8.45 10.34
CA LEU A 36 -23.05 -7.18 9.97
C LEU A 36 -21.90 -6.83 10.94
N LEU A 37 -22.10 -7.05 12.25
CA LEU A 37 -21.07 -6.84 13.27
C LEU A 37 -19.88 -7.80 13.07
N LEU A 38 -20.16 -9.07 12.74
CA LEU A 38 -19.12 -10.08 12.47
C LEU A 38 -18.32 -9.73 11.20
N LEU A 39 -18.98 -9.24 10.14
CA LEU A 39 -18.34 -8.80 8.91
C LEU A 39 -17.39 -7.62 9.15
N ILE A 40 -17.78 -6.67 10.01
CA ILE A 40 -16.95 -5.52 10.39
C ILE A 40 -15.68 -5.95 11.12
N VAL A 41 -15.76 -6.95 12.01
CA VAL A 41 -14.60 -7.48 12.76
C VAL A 41 -13.56 -8.14 11.83
N VAL A 42 -13.99 -8.81 10.76
CA VAL A 42 -13.08 -9.47 9.80
C VAL A 42 -12.27 -8.45 8.98
N LEU A 43 -12.77 -7.23 8.80
CA LEU A 43 -12.10 -6.18 8.01
C LEU A 43 -10.88 -5.56 8.71
N PHE A 44 -10.72 -5.75 10.03
CA PHE A 44 -9.63 -5.12 10.79
C PHE A 44 -8.30 -5.89 10.80
N PHE A 45 -8.20 -7.07 10.18
CA PHE A 45 -7.00 -7.93 10.25
C PHE A 45 -6.01 -7.80 9.06
N SER A 46 -6.19 -6.85 8.14
CA SER A 46 -5.44 -6.88 6.88
C SER A 46 -4.16 -6.02 6.85
N CYS A 47 -3.36 -6.02 7.93
CA CYS A 47 -1.95 -5.62 7.81
C CYS A 47 -1.09 -6.88 7.72
N ALA A 48 -0.83 -7.33 6.48
CA ALA A 48 0.10 -8.43 6.28
C ALA A 48 1.49 -8.05 6.86
N PRO A 49 2.10 -8.94 7.68
CA PRO A 49 3.41 -8.65 8.27
C PRO A 49 4.45 -8.45 7.17
N LYS A 50 5.34 -7.48 7.40
CA LYS A 50 6.44 -7.13 6.50
C LYS A 50 7.78 -7.46 7.16
N SER A 51 8.81 -7.58 6.35
CA SER A 51 10.19 -7.77 6.80
C SER A 51 11.09 -6.88 5.98
N TYR A 52 12.13 -6.33 6.62
CA TYR A 52 13.13 -5.53 5.93
C TYR A 52 13.79 -6.32 4.81
N PHE A 53 14.01 -5.64 3.69
CA PHE A 53 14.68 -6.22 2.54
C PHE A 53 16.18 -6.08 2.74
N THR A 54 16.84 -7.20 3.02
CA THR A 54 18.29 -7.26 3.27
C THR A 54 19.04 -7.83 2.09
N GLU A 55 20.36 -7.65 2.08
CA GLU A 55 21.27 -8.27 1.11
C GLU A 55 21.13 -9.80 1.07
N GLY A 56 20.97 -10.44 2.22
CA GLY A 56 20.71 -11.88 2.29
C GLY A 56 19.37 -12.30 1.68
N ILE A 57 18.33 -11.47 1.83
CA ILE A 57 17.04 -11.71 1.16
C ILE A 57 17.18 -11.53 -0.34
N ARG A 58 17.86 -10.46 -0.80
CA ARG A 58 18.13 -10.22 -2.22
C ARG A 58 18.81 -11.42 -2.88
N LYS A 59 19.90 -11.93 -2.28
CA LYS A 59 20.60 -13.11 -2.80
C LYS A 59 19.70 -14.34 -2.92
N LYS A 60 18.83 -14.59 -1.93
CA LYS A 60 17.86 -15.70 -1.98
C LYS A 60 16.81 -15.51 -3.08
N VAL A 61 16.35 -14.28 -3.27
CA VAL A 61 15.38 -13.89 -4.30
C VAL A 61 15.98 -14.12 -5.69
N GLU A 62 17.17 -13.57 -5.94
CA GLU A 62 17.88 -13.67 -7.22
C GLU A 62 18.39 -15.09 -7.54
N ALA A 63 18.74 -15.90 -6.54
CA ALA A 63 19.10 -17.31 -6.75
C ALA A 63 17.90 -18.20 -7.06
N GLY A 64 16.68 -17.73 -6.77
CA GLY A 64 15.45 -18.41 -7.13
C GLY A 64 14.87 -17.91 -8.46
N ASP A 65 13.66 -18.38 -8.80
CA ASP A 65 12.92 -17.95 -10.00
C ASP A 65 12.18 -16.60 -9.81
N ASN A 66 12.34 -16.00 -8.63
CA ASN A 66 11.69 -14.76 -8.24
C ASN A 66 12.67 -13.60 -8.43
N GLY A 67 12.84 -13.08 -9.64
CA GLY A 67 13.62 -11.85 -9.82
C GLY A 67 13.06 -10.70 -8.97
N VAL A 68 13.91 -9.79 -8.51
CA VAL A 68 13.52 -8.62 -7.69
C VAL A 68 12.41 -7.77 -8.34
N ASN A 69 12.33 -7.77 -9.69
CA ASN A 69 11.30 -7.08 -10.47
C ASN A 69 9.89 -7.67 -10.29
N LYS A 70 9.76 -8.91 -9.80
CA LYS A 70 8.47 -9.57 -9.53
C LYS A 70 7.96 -9.31 -8.10
N LEU A 71 8.73 -8.59 -7.28
CA LEU A 71 8.38 -8.31 -5.89
C LEU A 71 7.60 -7.00 -5.76
N GLN A 72 6.68 -6.98 -4.80
CA GLN A 72 6.08 -5.74 -4.29
C GLN A 72 6.88 -5.27 -3.07
N PHE A 73 7.40 -4.06 -3.17
CA PHE A 73 8.12 -3.38 -2.11
C PHE A 73 7.26 -2.37 -1.37
N TYR A 74 7.74 -1.95 -0.20
CA TYR A 74 7.15 -0.99 0.71
C TYR A 74 8.24 -0.19 1.40
N VAL A 75 7.91 0.97 1.96
CA VAL A 75 8.78 1.73 2.89
C VAL A 75 8.26 1.65 4.32
N ASP A 76 9.18 1.69 5.29
CA ASP A 76 8.92 1.56 6.74
C ASP A 76 8.47 2.86 7.42
N ARG A 77 8.58 3.98 6.71
CA ARG A 77 8.20 5.30 7.20
C ARG A 77 7.82 6.22 6.05
N ASP A 78 7.19 7.33 6.40
CA ASP A 78 6.90 8.41 5.46
C ASP A 78 8.21 9.05 4.94
N VAL A 79 8.24 9.34 3.64
CA VAL A 79 9.30 10.12 2.98
C VAL A 79 8.67 11.35 2.35
N GLU A 80 9.17 12.52 2.72
CA GLU A 80 8.72 13.80 2.18
C GLU A 80 9.78 14.35 1.24
N LEU A 81 9.37 14.67 0.02
CA LEU A 81 10.20 15.31 -1.00
C LEU A 81 9.74 16.76 -1.15
N ARG A 82 10.69 17.70 -1.06
CA ARG A 82 10.41 19.12 -1.28
C ARG A 82 11.23 19.68 -2.42
N ARG A 83 10.65 20.59 -3.20
CA ARG A 83 11.39 21.50 -4.08
C ARG A 83 10.79 22.89 -4.03
N GLU A 84 11.62 23.91 -4.20
CA GLU A 84 11.15 25.27 -4.45
C GLU A 84 10.67 25.37 -5.91
N VAL A 85 9.58 26.10 -6.14
CA VAL A 85 9.03 26.36 -7.48
C VAL A 85 8.89 27.85 -7.70
N SER A 86 9.20 28.30 -8.91
CA SER A 86 8.97 29.69 -9.33
C SER A 86 7.48 29.94 -9.55
N SER A 87 7.03 31.17 -9.32
CA SER A 87 5.61 31.56 -9.40
C SER A 87 4.97 31.32 -10.78
N GLY A 88 5.75 31.25 -11.86
CA GLY A 88 5.29 30.97 -13.23
C GLY A 88 5.20 29.49 -13.62
N ASP A 89 5.78 28.58 -12.82
CA ASP A 89 5.93 27.15 -13.16
C ASP A 89 4.86 26.25 -12.53
N VAL A 90 3.73 26.81 -12.12
CA VAL A 90 2.63 26.10 -11.44
C VAL A 90 1.78 25.29 -12.45
N LYS A 91 2.42 24.52 -13.33
CA LYS A 91 1.81 23.36 -13.99
C LYS A 91 2.22 22.11 -13.22
N ILE A 92 1.52 21.85 -12.13
CA ILE A 92 1.82 20.74 -11.23
C ILE A 92 0.82 19.62 -11.49
N THR A 93 1.35 18.48 -11.91
CA THR A 93 0.59 17.29 -12.30
C THR A 93 0.32 16.35 -11.12
N SER A 94 1.09 16.42 -10.04
CA SER A 94 0.88 15.66 -8.80
C SER A 94 1.55 16.34 -7.60
N GLY A 95 1.04 16.12 -6.39
CA GLY A 95 1.60 16.69 -5.15
C GLY A 95 0.82 17.90 -4.61
N LYS A 96 1.37 18.58 -3.61
CA LYS A 96 0.78 19.78 -2.98
C LYS A 96 1.73 20.95 -3.06
N VAL A 97 1.21 22.16 -3.28
CA VAL A 97 2.01 23.40 -3.14
C VAL A 97 1.66 24.10 -1.84
N LYS A 98 2.67 24.58 -1.14
CA LYS A 98 2.53 25.49 0.00
C LYS A 98 3.35 26.75 -0.23
N PHE A 99 2.90 27.87 0.31
CA PHE A 99 3.69 29.10 0.35
C PHE A 99 4.35 29.20 1.73
N GLU A 100 5.68 29.13 1.78
CA GLU A 100 6.48 29.12 3.01
C GLU A 100 7.69 30.05 2.83
N ASN A 101 7.92 30.98 3.76
CA ASN A 101 9.08 31.90 3.74
C ASN A 101 9.28 32.67 2.42
N GLY A 102 8.19 33.16 1.82
CA GLY A 102 8.24 33.91 0.56
C GLY A 102 8.42 33.05 -0.70
N LYS A 103 8.40 31.72 -0.55
CA LYS A 103 8.68 30.77 -1.62
C LYS A 103 7.51 29.80 -1.79
N PHE A 104 7.25 29.40 -3.03
CA PHE A 104 6.35 28.29 -3.29
C PHE A 104 7.11 26.98 -3.18
N ILE A 105 6.65 26.09 -2.33
CA ILE A 105 7.26 24.80 -2.05
C ILE A 105 6.32 23.72 -2.56
N HIS A 106 6.82 22.92 -3.51
CA HIS A 106 6.14 21.73 -3.98
C HIS A 106 6.53 20.52 -3.13
N ILE A 107 5.53 19.79 -2.63
CA ILE A 107 5.66 18.71 -1.66
C ILE A 107 5.02 17.43 -2.21
N ILE A 108 5.81 16.36 -2.22
CA ILE A 108 5.36 14.99 -2.49
C ILE A 108 5.56 14.17 -1.22
N ILE A 109 4.57 13.35 -0.86
CA ILE A 109 4.63 12.50 0.33
C ILE A 109 4.47 11.05 -0.12
N LEU A 110 5.53 10.25 0.06
CA LEU A 110 5.46 8.80 0.01
C LEU A 110 5.08 8.29 1.40
N LYS A 111 3.89 7.73 1.53
CA LYS A 111 3.42 7.20 2.81
C LYS A 111 4.04 5.84 3.14
N GLU A 112 4.25 5.57 4.42
CA GLU A 112 4.59 4.24 4.92
C GLU A 112 3.64 3.19 4.30
N GLY A 113 4.21 2.06 3.88
CA GLY A 113 3.41 0.97 3.31
C GLY A 113 2.83 1.23 1.92
N THR A 114 3.24 2.32 1.25
CA THR A 114 2.93 2.52 -0.18
C THR A 114 3.60 1.42 -1.00
N ARG A 115 2.84 0.86 -1.94
CA ARG A 115 3.29 -0.23 -2.81
C ARG A 115 4.22 0.31 -3.90
N GLY A 116 5.43 -0.24 -3.99
CA GLY A 116 6.39 0.08 -5.04
C GLY A 116 6.89 -1.16 -5.80
N VAL A 117 7.30 -0.96 -7.05
CA VAL A 117 7.85 -2.01 -7.92
C VAL A 117 9.27 -1.66 -8.35
N CYS A 118 10.13 -2.66 -8.49
CA CYS A 118 11.50 -2.47 -8.98
C CYS A 118 11.48 -2.25 -10.50
N THR A 119 12.03 -1.13 -10.94
CA THR A 119 12.12 -0.72 -12.36
C THR A 119 13.58 -0.61 -12.83
N LYS A 120 14.53 -0.49 -11.90
CA LYS A 120 15.97 -0.50 -12.19
C LYS A 120 16.66 -1.44 -11.19
N ASN A 121 17.44 -2.38 -11.69
CA ASN A 121 18.14 -3.35 -10.86
C ASN A 121 19.66 -3.22 -11.08
N TYR A 122 20.37 -2.68 -10.08
CA TYR A 122 21.83 -2.59 -10.04
C TYR A 122 22.36 -3.44 -8.88
N ASP A 123 23.65 -3.81 -8.92
CA ASP A 123 24.27 -4.74 -7.95
C ASP A 123 23.98 -4.40 -6.48
N LYS A 124 24.06 -3.13 -6.09
CA LYS A 124 23.84 -2.67 -4.69
C LYS A 124 22.73 -1.64 -4.53
N GLU A 125 21.93 -1.46 -5.58
CA GLU A 125 20.90 -0.43 -5.63
C GLU A 125 19.70 -0.92 -6.44
N LEU A 126 18.50 -0.64 -5.95
CA LEU A 126 17.25 -0.86 -6.65
C LEU A 126 16.56 0.49 -6.86
N GLY A 127 16.15 0.76 -8.10
CA GLY A 127 15.25 1.85 -8.42
C GLY A 127 13.81 1.38 -8.27
N ILE A 128 13.11 1.92 -7.27
CA ILE A 128 11.72 1.57 -6.94
C ILE A 128 10.79 2.69 -7.38
N SER A 129 9.76 2.34 -8.14
CA SER A 129 8.70 3.26 -8.53
C SER A 129 7.46 3.01 -7.67
N PHE A 130 6.95 4.07 -7.03
CA PHE A 130 5.78 4.04 -6.13
C PHE A 130 4.53 4.71 -6.74
N GLU A 131 4.66 5.30 -7.92
CA GLU A 131 3.57 5.91 -8.67
C GLU A 131 3.85 5.79 -10.17
N ILE A 132 2.81 5.96 -10.99
CA ILE A 132 2.95 5.88 -12.44
C ILE A 132 3.67 7.13 -12.98
N GLY A 133 4.64 6.91 -13.86
CA GLY A 133 5.31 7.95 -14.64
C GLY A 133 6.78 7.66 -14.87
N ASP A 134 7.28 8.15 -16.00
CA ASP A 134 8.70 8.05 -16.32
C ASP A 134 9.52 8.91 -15.35
N ASN A 135 10.72 8.45 -15.01
CA ASN A 135 11.65 9.15 -14.10
C ASN A 135 11.11 9.42 -12.68
N LYS A 136 9.99 8.76 -12.29
CA LYS A 136 9.44 8.76 -10.93
C LYS A 136 9.92 7.53 -10.16
N VAL A 137 11.23 7.50 -9.91
CA VAL A 137 11.93 6.37 -9.32
C VAL A 137 12.75 6.87 -8.14
N LEU A 138 12.61 6.21 -6.99
CA LEU A 138 13.45 6.42 -5.82
C LEU A 138 14.46 5.28 -5.70
N SER A 139 15.71 5.65 -5.45
CA SER A 139 16.80 4.68 -5.29
C SER A 139 16.86 4.18 -3.85
N PHE A 140 17.04 2.88 -3.68
CA PHE A 140 17.30 2.23 -2.40
C PHE A 140 18.53 1.36 -2.54
N GLY A 141 19.50 1.51 -1.65
CA GLY A 141 20.76 0.79 -1.74
C GLY A 141 21.41 0.55 -0.40
N THR A 142 22.56 -0.10 -0.47
CA THR A 142 23.40 -0.40 0.69
C THR A 142 24.77 0.25 0.50
N SER A 143 25.48 0.51 1.60
CA SER A 143 26.91 0.79 1.51
C SER A 143 27.64 -0.45 0.99
N LYS A 144 28.94 -0.37 0.64
CA LYS A 144 29.70 -1.49 0.04
C LYS A 144 29.75 -2.79 0.86
N SER A 145 29.14 -2.83 2.05
CA SER A 145 29.00 -3.99 2.93
C SER A 145 28.54 -5.26 2.20
N THR A 146 29.19 -6.37 2.51
CA THR A 146 28.81 -7.72 2.07
C THR A 146 27.95 -8.47 3.10
N ASP A 147 27.64 -7.83 4.25
CA ASP A 147 26.86 -8.43 5.33
C ASP A 147 25.41 -8.71 4.87
N LEU A 148 24.99 -9.96 5.02
CA LEU A 148 23.66 -10.46 4.66
C LEU A 148 22.53 -9.80 5.45
N ALA A 149 22.83 -9.21 6.61
CA ALA A 149 21.87 -8.47 7.42
C ALA A 149 21.68 -7.01 6.97
N THR A 150 22.53 -6.49 6.07
CA THR A 150 22.46 -5.09 5.61
C THR A 150 21.13 -4.81 4.92
N ILE A 151 20.40 -3.81 5.41
CA ILE A 151 19.09 -3.39 4.90
C ILE A 151 19.28 -2.39 3.76
N TYR A 152 18.37 -2.39 2.78
CA TYR A 152 18.34 -1.40 1.71
C TYR A 152 17.66 -0.12 2.21
N HIS A 153 18.41 0.98 2.26
CA HIS A 153 17.93 2.30 2.68
C HIS A 153 17.73 3.22 1.49
N ILE A 154 16.88 4.22 1.63
CA ILE A 154 16.73 5.27 0.61
C ILE A 154 18.10 5.93 0.35
N TYR A 155 18.39 6.14 -0.93
CA TYR A 155 19.65 6.70 -1.40
C TYR A 155 19.41 8.07 -2.02
N ALA A 156 20.35 8.99 -1.78
CA ALA A 156 20.38 10.31 -2.37
C ALA A 156 21.68 10.52 -3.15
N GLN A 157 21.62 11.34 -4.21
CA GLN A 157 22.80 11.69 -5.00
C GLN A 157 23.80 12.51 -4.18
N LYS A 158 23.31 13.28 -3.21
CA LYS A 158 24.13 14.02 -2.25
C LYS A 158 23.35 14.19 -0.95
N TRP A 159 23.94 13.81 0.17
CA TRP A 159 23.45 14.17 1.50
C TRP A 159 24.05 15.50 1.93
N ILE A 160 23.25 16.31 2.61
CA ILE A 160 23.68 17.58 3.22
C ILE A 160 23.92 17.26 4.70
N ASP A 161 25.19 17.18 5.08
CA ASP A 161 25.64 16.53 6.33
C ASP A 161 25.10 17.20 7.61
N THR A 162 24.65 18.45 7.53
CA THR A 162 24.23 19.24 8.70
C THR A 162 22.81 18.97 9.19
N ASP A 163 21.92 18.47 8.33
CA ASP A 163 20.50 18.29 8.67
C ASP A 163 19.91 16.94 8.25
N GLY A 164 20.62 16.14 7.46
CA GLY A 164 20.11 14.86 6.93
C GLY A 164 19.24 15.01 5.69
N THR A 165 19.27 16.18 5.03
CA THR A 165 18.56 16.42 3.77
C THR A 165 19.27 15.75 2.60
N GLY A 166 18.54 15.02 1.76
CA GLY A 166 19.08 14.28 0.62
C GLY A 166 18.65 14.84 -0.73
N ARG A 167 19.58 15.25 -1.59
CA ARG A 167 19.28 15.69 -2.96
C ARG A 167 19.07 14.51 -3.90
N ILE A 168 17.93 14.49 -4.60
CA ILE A 168 17.57 13.48 -5.59
C ILE A 168 17.06 14.11 -6.89
N SER A 169 17.09 13.34 -7.98
CA SER A 169 16.31 13.63 -9.18
C SER A 169 15.04 12.80 -9.16
N TYR A 170 13.89 13.46 -9.33
CA TYR A 170 12.58 12.82 -9.38
C TYR A 170 11.67 13.59 -10.33
N ASP A 171 11.00 12.90 -11.24
CA ASP A 171 10.16 13.51 -12.28
C ASP A 171 10.93 14.56 -13.11
N ASN A 172 12.19 14.26 -13.44
CA ASN A 172 13.15 15.15 -14.11
C ASN A 172 13.44 16.48 -13.38
N GLN A 173 13.03 16.61 -12.13
CA GLN A 173 13.28 17.78 -11.29
C GLN A 173 14.19 17.42 -10.12
N THR A 174 14.83 18.44 -9.54
CA THR A 174 15.61 18.25 -8.31
C THR A 174 14.68 18.39 -7.11
N TYR A 175 14.65 17.35 -6.26
CA TYR A 175 13.94 17.34 -4.99
C TYR A 175 14.90 17.08 -3.83
N TYR A 176 14.44 17.40 -2.63
CA TYR A 176 15.14 17.21 -1.39
C TYR A 176 14.31 16.33 -0.44
N ILE A 177 14.83 15.13 -0.16
CA ILE A 177 14.33 14.26 0.91
C ILE A 177 14.53 14.99 2.23
N GLN A 178 13.45 15.17 2.97
CA GLN A 178 13.49 15.82 4.27
C GLN A 178 14.04 14.85 5.34
N PRO A 179 14.63 15.38 6.44
CA PRO A 179 15.35 14.58 7.44
C PRO A 179 14.57 13.39 8.01
N GLN A 180 13.25 13.53 8.21
CA GLN A 180 12.38 12.48 8.71
C GLN A 180 12.35 11.22 7.82
N GLY A 181 12.54 11.40 6.52
CA GLY A 181 12.54 10.31 5.53
C GLY A 181 13.94 9.78 5.19
N SER A 182 15.01 10.42 5.67
CA SER A 182 16.40 10.14 5.28
C SER A 182 16.87 8.71 5.58
N SER A 183 16.21 8.05 6.54
CA SER A 183 16.52 6.71 7.02
C SER A 183 15.55 5.64 6.54
N ALA A 184 14.63 5.97 5.62
CA ALA A 184 13.60 5.05 5.15
C ALA A 184 14.20 3.75 4.59
N GLN A 185 13.58 2.62 4.96
CA GLN A 185 14.05 1.27 4.67
C GLN A 185 13.07 0.53 3.80
N LEU A 186 13.60 -0.24 2.85
CA LEU A 186 12.80 -1.05 1.94
C LEU A 186 12.33 -2.34 2.64
N MET A 187 11.08 -2.70 2.43
CA MET A 187 10.46 -3.89 3.00
C MET A 187 9.73 -4.72 1.95
N ILE A 188 9.55 -6.01 2.23
CA ILE A 188 8.70 -6.93 1.46
C ILE A 188 7.75 -7.68 2.41
N LYS A 189 6.74 -8.37 1.86
CA LYS A 189 5.84 -9.22 2.67
C LYS A 189 6.65 -10.35 3.33
N LYS A 190 6.45 -10.57 4.63
CA LYS A 190 7.09 -11.65 5.39
C LYS A 190 6.86 -13.04 4.76
N SER A 191 5.65 -13.28 4.24
CA SER A 191 5.31 -14.53 3.53
C SER A 191 6.23 -14.87 2.34
N ILE A 192 6.87 -13.88 1.72
CA ILE A 192 7.86 -14.13 0.67
C ILE A 192 9.16 -14.65 1.28
N VAL A 193 9.61 -14.04 2.38
CA VAL A 193 10.80 -14.48 3.14
C VAL A 193 10.62 -15.91 3.63
N ASP A 194 9.48 -16.21 4.25
CA ASP A 194 9.19 -17.55 4.77
C ASP A 194 9.22 -18.61 3.65
N LYS A 195 8.67 -18.31 2.47
CA LYS A 195 8.74 -19.20 1.29
C LYS A 195 10.16 -19.42 0.78
N LEU A 196 11.03 -18.42 0.86
CA LEU A 196 12.44 -18.56 0.46
C LEU A 196 13.21 -19.46 1.43
N ASP A 197 12.88 -19.42 2.73
CA ASP A 197 13.53 -20.28 3.72
C ASP A 197 13.06 -21.74 3.64
N VAL A 198 11.79 -22.00 3.31
CA VAL A 198 11.25 -23.36 3.11
C VAL A 198 11.89 -24.10 1.92
N LYS A 199 12.40 -23.38 0.91
CA LYS A 199 13.14 -24.00 -0.20
C LYS A 199 14.47 -24.65 0.23
N LYS A 200 14.91 -24.48 1.48
CA LYS A 200 16.04 -25.22 2.05
C LYS A 200 15.61 -26.64 2.42
N ARG A 201 16.14 -27.64 1.71
CA ARG A 201 15.95 -29.07 2.05
C ARG A 201 16.80 -29.44 3.26
N ASN A 202 16.18 -29.93 4.33
CA ASN A 202 16.89 -30.61 5.42
C ASN A 202 17.26 -32.04 5.01
N MET A 203 18.49 -32.46 5.28
CA MET A 203 18.94 -33.85 5.05
C MET A 203 18.39 -34.75 6.16
N LYS A 204 17.85 -35.93 5.80
CA LYS A 204 17.27 -36.88 6.76
C LYS A 204 18.29 -37.82 7.43
N GLY A 205 19.58 -37.71 7.05
CA GLY A 205 20.59 -38.71 7.36
C GLY A 205 20.38 -40.00 6.56
N VAL A 206 21.46 -40.76 6.35
CA VAL A 206 21.40 -42.15 5.89
C VAL A 206 21.82 -43.00 7.09
N LYS A 207 20.95 -43.92 7.51
CA LYS A 207 21.29 -44.87 8.57
C LYS A 207 22.12 -46.00 7.96
N ILE A 208 23.21 -46.36 8.61
CA ILE A 208 23.97 -47.59 8.36
C ILE A 208 23.40 -48.67 9.28
#